data_AF-A0A3P9MGJ0-F1
#
_entry.id   AF-A0A3P9MGJ0-F1
#
_cell.length_a   1.000
_cell.length_b   1.000
_cell.length_c   1.000
_cell.angle_alpha   90.00
_cell.angle_beta   90.00
_cell.angle_gamma   90.00
#
_symmetry.space_group_name_H-M   'P 1'
#
loop_
_entity.id
_entity.type
_entity.pdbx_description
1 polymer ?
#
loop_
_entity_poly.entity_id
_entity_poly.type
_entity_poly.pdbx_seq_one_letter_code
_entity_poly.pdbx_strand_id
1 'polypeptide(L)'
;FVYFFQILFTVLISFACASIGYPAEVTVAKAMFQSPVVGEVWFTQVVNSPLSDVSIFMYLSYGNPSMTASQMHNWHVHIFPISSERDDDAQRCSTTGGHWNPFQITVNSNYTAGDFANKHSTINLSATVGSVDSKHFFTDVTAWVPGMIGRSVVIHEAGRGAPRIACANITEVRVPKAILGHKYEHRRTADQFHSCFQWCGDRNSPTGESKMSFNQ
;
A
#
# COMPACT_ATOMS: atom_id res chain seq x y z
N PHE A 1 -7.58 -1.14 5.71
CA PHE A 1 -7.54 0.15 5.02
C PHE A 1 -8.94 0.48 4.56
N VAL A 2 -9.41 1.69 4.88
CA VAL A 2 -10.79 2.12 4.74
C VAL A 2 -11.01 2.62 3.32
N TYR A 3 -12.00 2.07 2.60
CA TYR A 3 -12.43 2.65 1.33
C TYR A 3 -13.03 4.04 1.61
N PHE A 4 -12.42 5.11 1.08
CA PHE A 4 -13.01 6.44 1.08
C PHE A 4 -13.95 6.57 -0.13
N PHE A 5 -15.14 6.01 -0.05
CA PHE A 5 -16.28 6.50 -0.82
C PHE A 5 -17.02 7.51 0.06
N GLN A 6 -16.86 8.80 -0.25
CA GLN A 6 -17.61 9.85 0.42
C GLN A 6 -19.05 9.82 -0.11
N ILE A 7 -20.00 9.34 0.69
CA ILE A 7 -21.42 9.56 0.40
C ILE A 7 -21.78 10.93 0.97
N LEU A 8 -21.97 11.91 0.09
CA LEU A 8 -22.34 13.26 0.45
C LEU A 8 -23.86 13.32 0.69
N PHE A 9 -24.30 13.28 1.94
CA PHE A 9 -25.69 13.63 2.28
C PHE A 9 -25.79 15.14 2.53
N THR A 10 -26.41 15.87 1.60
CA THR A 10 -26.73 17.28 1.81
C THR A 10 -28.00 17.42 2.64
N VAL A 11 -27.85 17.49 3.95
CA VAL A 11 -28.86 18.06 4.86
C VAL A 11 -28.15 19.18 5.62
N LEU A 12 -28.39 20.43 5.23
CA LEU A 12 -27.96 21.65 5.93
C LEU A 12 -26.47 21.63 6.38
N ILE A 13 -25.55 21.87 5.43
CA ILE A 13 -24.14 22.31 5.63
C ILE A 13 -23.33 21.51 6.67
N SER A 14 -23.61 20.22 6.83
CA SER A 14 -22.83 19.33 7.71
C SER A 14 -22.34 18.14 6.90
N PHE A 15 -21.02 17.99 6.77
CA PHE A 15 -20.44 16.80 6.14
C PHE A 15 -20.29 15.70 7.18
N ALA A 16 -20.97 14.57 6.95
CA ALA A 16 -20.70 13.34 7.70
C ALA A 16 -19.70 12.48 6.91
N CYS A 17 -18.68 11.97 7.60
CA CYS A 17 -17.75 10.97 7.06
C CYS A 17 -17.83 9.73 7.95
N ALA A 18 -17.81 8.54 7.34
CA ALA A 18 -17.75 7.27 8.06
C ALA A 18 -16.68 6.38 7.44
N SER A 19 -16.00 5.59 8.28
CA SER A 19 -15.09 4.55 7.80
C SER A 19 -15.89 3.35 7.32
N ILE A 20 -15.73 3.01 6.04
CA ILE A 20 -16.25 1.76 5.49
C ILE A 20 -15.22 0.66 5.78
N GLY A 21 -15.58 -0.23 6.70
CA GLY A 21 -14.85 -1.47 6.96
C GLY A 21 -15.04 -2.47 5.82
N TYR A 22 -14.21 -3.50 5.79
CA TYR A 22 -14.45 -4.64 4.90
C TYR A 22 -15.69 -5.41 5.38
N PRO A 23 -16.48 -5.98 4.46
CA PRO A 23 -17.67 -6.77 4.82
C PRO A 23 -17.30 -8.08 5.53
N ALA A 24 -16.03 -8.49 5.50
CA ALA A 24 -15.49 -9.68 6.13
C ALA A 24 -14.13 -9.38 6.77
N GLU A 25 -13.66 -10.31 7.61
CA GLU A 25 -12.31 -10.27 8.14
C GLU A 25 -11.27 -10.39 7.00
N VAL A 26 -10.20 -9.60 7.08
CA VAL A 26 -9.18 -9.53 6.02
C VAL A 26 -7.77 -9.74 6.57
N THR A 27 -6.95 -10.45 5.81
CA THR A 27 -5.50 -10.43 5.96
C THR A 27 -4.96 -9.21 5.21
N VAL A 28 -4.15 -8.42 5.91
CA VAL A 28 -3.50 -7.22 5.35
C VAL A 28 -2.00 -7.42 5.39
N ALA A 29 -1.33 -7.20 4.25
CA ALA A 29 0.12 -7.12 4.17
C ALA A 29 0.54 -5.77 3.62
N LYS A 30 1.74 -5.32 4.01
CA LYS A 30 2.30 -4.04 3.60
C LYS A 30 3.76 -4.18 3.18
N ALA A 31 4.13 -3.47 2.13
CA ALA A 31 5.52 -3.16 1.78
C ALA A 31 5.78 -1.66 1.98
N MET A 32 6.78 -1.30 2.80
CA MET A 32 7.16 0.08 3.07
C MET A 32 8.45 0.44 2.35
N PHE A 33 8.39 1.47 1.50
CA PHE A 33 9.52 1.98 0.75
C PHE A 33 10.12 3.20 1.46
N GLN A 34 11.46 3.24 1.55
CA GLN A 34 12.19 4.26 2.32
C GLN A 34 13.13 5.11 1.48
N SER A 35 13.70 4.57 0.40
CA SER A 35 14.62 5.28 -0.51
C SER A 35 14.91 4.45 -1.76
N PRO A 36 15.21 5.07 -2.93
CA PRO A 36 14.94 6.47 -3.27
C PRO A 36 13.44 6.73 -3.47
N VAL A 37 12.65 5.66 -3.65
CA VAL A 37 11.20 5.68 -3.61
C VAL A 37 10.75 5.59 -2.16
N VAL A 38 9.75 6.40 -1.80
CA VAL A 38 9.12 6.44 -0.48
C VAL A 38 7.63 6.14 -0.61
N GLY A 39 7.06 5.61 0.47
CA GLY A 39 5.63 5.35 0.58
C GLY A 39 5.33 3.88 0.86
N GLU A 40 4.16 3.41 0.45
CA GLU A 40 3.69 2.09 0.84
C GLU A 40 2.82 1.42 -0.22
N VAL A 41 2.85 0.09 -0.21
CA VAL A 41 1.97 -0.79 -0.96
C VAL A 41 1.23 -1.68 0.03
N TRP A 42 -0.09 -1.69 -0.04
CA TRP A 42 -0.99 -2.48 0.77
C TRP A 42 -1.64 -3.56 -0.07
N PHE A 43 -1.63 -4.78 0.45
CA PHE A 43 -2.32 -5.93 -0.11
C PHE A 43 -3.37 -6.39 0.88
N THR A 44 -4.62 -6.52 0.45
CA THR A 44 -5.72 -6.95 1.30
C THR A 44 -6.50 -8.08 0.65
N GLN A 45 -6.76 -9.14 1.41
CA GLN A 45 -7.53 -10.32 0.96
C GLN A 45 -8.41 -10.82 2.09
N VAL A 46 -9.55 -11.42 1.77
CA VAL A 46 -10.44 -12.01 2.78
C VAL A 46 -9.76 -13.21 3.45
N VAL A 47 -9.84 -13.29 4.79
CA VAL A 47 -9.27 -14.40 5.56
C VAL A 47 -9.94 -15.72 5.15
N ASN A 48 -9.18 -16.81 5.11
CA ASN A 48 -9.66 -18.16 4.75
C ASN A 48 -10.32 -18.26 3.37
N SER A 49 -10.09 -17.28 2.48
CA SER A 49 -10.60 -17.27 1.10
C SER A 49 -9.45 -17.08 0.12
N PRO A 50 -8.62 -18.11 -0.12
CA PRO A 50 -7.41 -17.99 -0.96
C PRO A 50 -7.73 -17.65 -2.43
N LEU A 51 -8.97 -17.90 -2.87
CA LEU A 51 -9.47 -17.59 -4.21
C LEU A 51 -10.16 -16.23 -4.30
N SER A 52 -10.33 -15.50 -3.18
CA SER A 52 -10.85 -14.13 -3.26
C SER A 52 -9.81 -13.20 -3.82
N ASP A 53 -10.26 -12.18 -4.53
CA ASP A 53 -9.41 -11.13 -5.08
C ASP A 53 -8.54 -10.45 -4.02
N VAL A 54 -7.36 -10.03 -4.44
CA VAL A 54 -6.46 -9.18 -3.67
C VAL A 54 -6.65 -7.73 -4.11
N SER A 55 -7.07 -6.88 -3.18
CA SER A 55 -7.02 -5.43 -3.38
C SER A 55 -5.61 -4.93 -3.13
N ILE A 56 -5.05 -4.21 -4.11
CA ILE A 56 -3.71 -3.62 -4.03
C ILE A 56 -3.87 -2.11 -4.06
N PHE A 57 -3.48 -1.43 -2.98
CA PHE A 57 -3.41 0.01 -2.93
C PHE A 57 -1.96 0.44 -2.77
N MET A 58 -1.51 1.40 -3.57
CA MET A 58 -0.17 1.94 -3.44
C MET A 58 -0.17 3.44 -3.49
N TYR A 59 0.79 4.02 -2.78
CA TYR A 59 1.06 5.43 -2.75
C TYR A 59 2.58 5.60 -2.68
N LEU A 60 3.19 5.92 -3.83
CA LEU A 60 4.64 5.87 -4.02
C LEU A 60 5.15 7.10 -4.76
N SER A 61 6.22 7.71 -4.26
CA SER A 61 6.84 8.90 -4.84
C SER A 61 8.35 8.86 -4.66
N TYR A 62 9.09 9.70 -5.37
CA TYR A 62 10.49 9.93 -5.02
C TYR A 62 10.58 10.67 -3.68
N GLY A 63 11.49 10.22 -2.82
CA GLY A 63 11.75 10.86 -1.52
C GLY A 63 12.56 12.15 -1.63
N ASN A 64 13.18 12.40 -2.78
CA ASN A 64 13.93 13.61 -3.07
C ASN A 64 13.15 14.51 -4.04
N PRO A 65 12.72 15.71 -3.62
CA PRO A 65 11.91 16.62 -4.46
C PRO A 65 12.66 17.18 -5.66
N SER A 66 14.00 17.09 -5.69
CA SER A 66 14.82 17.48 -6.84
C SER A 66 14.90 16.41 -7.92
N MET A 67 14.35 15.21 -7.70
CA MET A 67 14.30 14.17 -8.73
C MET A 67 13.32 14.54 -9.84
N THR A 68 13.63 14.15 -11.07
CA THR A 68 12.69 14.29 -12.18
C THR A 68 11.65 13.19 -12.10
N ALA A 69 10.37 13.56 -12.28
CA ALA A 69 9.29 12.58 -12.38
C ALA A 69 9.55 11.63 -13.55
N SER A 70 9.18 10.36 -13.38
CA SER A 70 9.42 9.32 -14.37
C SER A 70 8.24 8.35 -14.44
N GLN A 71 8.15 7.64 -15.56
CA GLN A 71 6.95 6.90 -15.94
C GLN A 71 7.28 5.48 -16.38
N MET A 72 6.24 4.66 -16.40
CA MET A 72 6.30 3.28 -16.90
C MET A 72 7.28 2.38 -16.13
N HIS A 73 7.31 2.50 -14.81
CA HIS A 73 8.09 1.60 -13.96
C HIS A 73 7.40 0.23 -13.87
N ASN A 74 8.13 -0.83 -14.20
CA ASN A 74 7.67 -2.18 -13.87
C ASN A 74 7.79 -2.41 -12.36
N TRP A 75 6.91 -3.23 -11.81
CA TRP A 75 6.91 -3.58 -10.41
C TRP A 75 6.39 -5.01 -10.24
N HIS A 76 7.09 -5.77 -9.39
CA HIS A 76 6.84 -7.20 -9.24
C HIS A 76 7.02 -7.64 -7.79
N VAL A 77 6.39 -8.75 -7.44
CA VAL A 77 6.76 -9.52 -6.24
C VAL A 77 7.94 -10.41 -6.60
N HIS A 78 8.98 -10.38 -5.78
CA HIS A 78 10.17 -11.21 -5.94
C HIS A 78 10.18 -12.37 -4.94
N ILE A 79 11.02 -13.39 -5.19
CA ILE A 79 10.97 -14.64 -4.41
C ILE A 79 11.49 -14.53 -2.98
N PHE A 80 12.43 -13.62 -2.70
CA PHE A 80 13.06 -13.49 -1.37
C PHE A 80 12.78 -12.13 -0.73
N PRO A 81 12.81 -12.05 0.61
CA PRO A 81 12.93 -10.78 1.30
C PRO A 81 14.29 -10.16 0.99
N ILE A 82 14.41 -8.85 1.21
CA ILE A 82 15.67 -8.12 1.20
C ILE A 82 16.51 -8.66 2.35
N SER A 83 17.72 -9.13 2.04
CA SER A 83 18.65 -9.71 3.02
C SER A 83 19.86 -8.80 3.32
N SER A 84 19.86 -7.56 2.81
CA SER A 84 20.87 -6.57 3.15
C SER A 84 20.44 -5.81 4.40
N GLU A 85 21.34 -5.70 5.36
CA GLU A 85 21.12 -5.02 6.65
C GLU A 85 21.25 -3.50 6.56
N ARG A 86 21.59 -2.94 5.38
CA ARG A 86 21.82 -1.51 5.20
C ARG A 86 20.91 -0.88 4.18
N ASP A 87 20.34 0.27 4.55
CA ASP A 87 19.48 1.05 3.65
C ASP A 87 20.25 1.79 2.55
N ASP A 88 21.55 2.02 2.72
CA ASP A 88 22.45 2.67 1.76
C ASP A 88 23.10 1.71 0.75
N ASP A 89 22.83 0.41 0.86
CA ASP A 89 23.33 -0.59 -0.08
C ASP A 89 22.60 -0.49 -1.42
N ALA A 90 23.28 0.06 -2.42
CA ALA A 90 22.79 0.19 -3.79
C ALA A 90 22.41 -1.16 -4.43
N GLN A 91 22.96 -2.28 -3.93
CA GLN A 91 22.68 -3.62 -4.42
C GLN A 91 21.69 -4.39 -3.53
N ARG A 92 21.08 -3.76 -2.52
CA ARG A 92 20.15 -4.45 -1.59
C ARG A 92 19.03 -5.18 -2.32
N CYS A 93 18.49 -4.58 -3.38
CA CYS A 93 17.40 -5.17 -4.14
C CYS A 93 17.82 -6.36 -4.98
N SER A 94 19.13 -6.63 -5.18
CA SER A 94 19.60 -7.83 -5.88
C SER A 94 19.31 -9.12 -5.08
N THR A 95 19.32 -9.02 -3.74
CA THR A 95 19.11 -10.14 -2.81
C THR A 95 17.73 -10.78 -2.93
N THR A 96 16.75 -10.07 -3.48
CA THR A 96 15.36 -10.53 -3.60
C THR A 96 15.18 -11.66 -4.63
N GLY A 97 16.21 -11.98 -5.43
CA GLY A 97 16.17 -13.04 -6.42
C GLY A 97 15.30 -12.69 -7.63
N GLY A 98 14.73 -13.71 -8.29
CA GLY A 98 13.85 -13.55 -9.46
C GLY A 98 12.40 -13.18 -9.11
N HIS A 99 11.54 -13.09 -10.12
CA HIS A 99 10.11 -12.84 -9.94
C HIS A 99 9.41 -14.02 -9.27
N TRP A 100 8.43 -13.74 -8.42
CA TRP A 100 7.62 -14.76 -7.77
C TRP A 100 6.67 -15.42 -8.78
N ASN A 101 7.01 -16.66 -9.13
CA ASN A 101 6.29 -17.47 -10.10
C ASN A 101 5.96 -18.86 -9.52
N PRO A 102 4.95 -18.95 -8.64
CA PRO A 102 4.62 -20.18 -7.93
C PRO A 102 4.17 -21.32 -8.85
N PHE A 103 3.62 -20.98 -10.02
CA PHE A 103 3.11 -21.95 -10.99
C PHE A 103 4.14 -22.32 -12.07
N GLN A 104 5.37 -21.79 -11.98
CA GLN A 104 6.45 -22.05 -12.95
C GLN A 104 6.03 -21.83 -14.41
N ILE A 105 5.12 -20.89 -14.65
CA ILE A 105 4.67 -20.57 -16.00
C ILE A 105 5.86 -19.97 -16.75
N THR A 106 6.06 -20.35 -18.01
CA THR A 106 7.16 -19.86 -18.83
C THR A 106 7.21 -18.33 -18.81
N VAL A 107 8.37 -17.76 -18.47
CA VAL A 107 8.61 -16.30 -18.30
C VAL A 107 8.27 -15.44 -19.52
N ASN A 108 8.06 -16.06 -20.68
CA ASN A 108 7.60 -15.39 -21.90
C ASN A 108 6.09 -15.05 -21.86
N SER A 109 5.35 -15.59 -20.89
CA SER A 109 3.97 -15.18 -20.60
C SER A 109 3.99 -14.09 -19.53
N ASN A 110 3.56 -12.89 -19.90
CA ASN A 110 3.53 -11.67 -19.09
C ASN A 110 2.53 -11.70 -17.90
N TYR A 111 2.32 -12.84 -17.25
CA TYR A 111 1.18 -13.08 -16.35
C TYR A 111 1.50 -13.99 -15.15
N THR A 112 2.76 -14.01 -14.68
CA THR A 112 3.07 -14.72 -13.43
C THR A 112 2.32 -14.07 -12.25
N ALA A 113 2.07 -14.83 -11.17
CA ALA A 113 1.32 -14.31 -10.02
C ALA A 113 1.94 -13.02 -9.44
N GLY A 114 3.27 -12.89 -9.46
CA GLY A 114 3.98 -11.69 -9.02
C GLY A 114 4.17 -10.60 -10.07
N ASP A 115 3.74 -10.79 -11.33
CA ASP A 115 3.92 -9.81 -12.40
C ASP A 115 2.76 -8.82 -12.48
N PHE A 116 2.72 -7.88 -11.54
CA PHE A 116 1.62 -6.92 -11.46
C PHE A 116 1.67 -5.82 -12.53
N ALA A 117 2.87 -5.42 -12.98
CA ALA A 117 3.01 -4.39 -13.99
C ALA A 117 2.41 -4.78 -15.34
N ASN A 118 2.54 -6.05 -15.74
CA ASN A 118 1.95 -6.52 -16.98
C ASN A 118 0.49 -6.96 -16.85
N LYS A 119 0.08 -7.50 -15.69
CA LYS A 119 -1.32 -7.84 -15.43
C LYS A 119 -2.22 -6.60 -15.32
N HIS A 120 -1.71 -5.53 -14.71
CA HIS A 120 -2.47 -4.31 -14.44
C HIS A 120 -1.91 -3.15 -15.24
N SER A 121 -0.99 -2.40 -14.63
CA SER A 121 -0.26 -1.34 -15.28
C SER A 121 1.08 -1.11 -14.59
N THR A 122 2.00 -0.53 -15.35
CA THR A 122 3.17 0.14 -14.77
C THR A 122 2.74 1.30 -13.88
N ILE A 123 3.67 1.77 -13.04
CA ILE A 123 3.44 2.90 -12.13
C ILE A 123 4.29 4.11 -12.55
N ASN A 124 3.84 5.29 -12.16
CA ASN A 124 4.58 6.53 -12.34
C ASN A 124 5.08 7.03 -10.99
N LEU A 125 6.28 7.64 -10.98
CA LEU A 125 6.88 8.19 -9.79
C LEU A 125 7.02 9.70 -9.95
N SER A 126 6.33 10.44 -9.07
CA SER A 126 6.44 11.89 -8.97
C SER A 126 7.43 12.27 -7.88
N ALA A 127 8.07 13.44 -8.01
CA ALA A 127 8.84 14.07 -6.93
C ALA A 127 7.94 14.77 -5.90
N THR A 128 6.66 14.96 -6.21
CA THR A 128 5.67 15.53 -5.30
C THR A 128 4.97 14.42 -4.53
N VAL A 129 5.46 14.17 -3.32
CA VAL A 129 4.80 13.29 -2.35
C VAL A 129 3.37 13.78 -2.12
N GLY A 130 2.36 12.94 -2.39
CA GLY A 130 0.95 13.32 -2.19
C GLY A 130 0.17 13.52 -3.46
N SER A 131 0.85 13.61 -4.60
CA SER A 131 0.17 13.77 -5.89
C SER A 131 -0.82 12.64 -6.14
N VAL A 132 -1.94 12.94 -6.80
CA VAL A 132 -2.91 11.90 -7.21
C VAL A 132 -2.24 10.86 -8.11
N ASP A 133 -1.31 11.28 -8.96
CA ASP A 133 -0.58 10.39 -9.89
C ASP A 133 0.34 9.38 -9.19
N SER A 134 0.63 9.60 -7.90
CA SER A 134 1.41 8.67 -7.08
C SER A 134 0.58 7.55 -6.46
N LYS A 135 -0.75 7.61 -6.62
CA LYS A 135 -1.70 6.67 -6.03
C LYS A 135 -2.23 5.73 -7.10
N HIS A 136 -2.16 4.43 -6.84
CA HIS A 136 -2.79 3.44 -7.69
C HIS A 136 -3.60 2.45 -6.87
N PHE A 137 -4.65 1.93 -7.50
CA PHE A 137 -5.51 0.91 -6.93
C PHE A 137 -5.78 -0.17 -7.98
N PHE A 138 -5.57 -1.43 -7.60
CA PHE A 138 -5.75 -2.59 -8.46
C PHE A 138 -6.49 -3.71 -7.74
N THR A 139 -7.11 -4.58 -8.52
CA THR A 139 -7.74 -5.81 -8.03
C THR A 139 -7.10 -6.98 -8.78
N ASP A 140 -6.42 -7.87 -8.07
CA ASP A 140 -5.74 -9.03 -8.65
C ASP A 140 -6.44 -10.33 -8.27
N VAL A 141 -6.69 -11.19 -9.25
CA VAL A 141 -7.41 -12.47 -9.09
C VAL A 141 -6.48 -13.69 -9.14
N THR A 142 -5.18 -13.48 -9.26
CA THR A 142 -4.16 -14.52 -9.51
C THR A 142 -3.12 -14.63 -8.40
N ALA A 143 -2.96 -13.57 -7.60
CA ALA A 143 -2.12 -13.51 -6.42
C ALA A 143 -2.94 -13.78 -5.16
N TRP A 144 -2.25 -14.11 -4.05
CA TRP A 144 -2.86 -14.28 -2.74
C TRP A 144 -1.93 -13.73 -1.67
N VAL A 145 -2.49 -13.05 -0.66
CA VAL A 145 -1.72 -12.32 0.36
C VAL A 145 -0.80 -13.25 1.17
N PRO A 146 -1.26 -14.42 1.66
CA PRO A 146 -0.37 -15.35 2.38
C PRO A 146 0.84 -15.81 1.56
N GLY A 147 0.72 -15.86 0.23
CA GLY A 147 1.82 -16.25 -0.67
C GLY A 147 2.88 -15.16 -0.88
N MET A 148 2.51 -13.91 -0.63
CA MET A 148 3.38 -12.73 -0.78
C MET A 148 4.05 -12.32 0.53
N ILE A 149 3.48 -12.66 1.69
CA ILE A 149 4.11 -12.37 2.99
C ILE A 149 5.48 -13.07 3.08
N GLY A 150 6.49 -12.35 3.57
CA GLY A 150 7.87 -12.85 3.65
C GLY A 150 8.65 -12.73 2.33
N ARG A 151 8.06 -12.08 1.31
CA ARG A 151 8.71 -11.73 0.05
C ARG A 151 8.97 -10.23 -0.02
N SER A 152 9.27 -9.73 -1.21
CA SER A 152 9.50 -8.31 -1.46
C SER A 152 8.79 -7.81 -2.71
N VAL A 153 8.44 -6.52 -2.72
CA VAL A 153 8.09 -5.79 -3.93
C VAL A 153 9.34 -5.12 -4.45
N VAL A 154 9.59 -5.20 -5.76
CA VAL A 154 10.67 -4.50 -6.44
C VAL A 154 10.09 -3.57 -7.50
N ILE A 155 10.60 -2.35 -7.55
CA ILE A 155 10.31 -1.35 -8.59
C ILE A 155 11.53 -1.27 -9.49
N HIS A 156 11.30 -1.34 -10.79
CA HIS A 156 12.32 -1.27 -11.81
C HIS A 156 12.45 0.14 -12.40
N GLU A 157 13.50 0.35 -13.16
CA GLU A 157 13.78 1.59 -13.87
C GLU A 157 12.64 2.01 -14.81
N ALA A 158 12.58 3.32 -15.09
CA ALA A 158 11.58 3.93 -15.95
C ALA A 158 11.57 3.34 -17.37
N GLY A 159 10.48 3.54 -18.11
CA GLY A 159 10.39 3.09 -19.50
C GLY A 159 10.44 1.57 -19.65
N ARG A 160 9.93 0.83 -18.65
CA ARG A 160 10.00 -0.63 -18.55
C ARG A 160 11.43 -1.17 -18.49
N GLY A 161 12.36 -0.40 -17.93
CA GLY A 161 13.76 -0.81 -17.76
C GLY A 161 13.90 -2.05 -16.86
N ALA A 162 15.02 -2.76 -17.04
CA ALA A 162 15.35 -3.96 -16.26
C ALA A 162 15.99 -3.68 -14.88
N PRO A 163 16.83 -2.64 -14.69
CA PRO A 163 17.46 -2.37 -13.40
C PRO A 163 16.46 -2.15 -12.28
N ARG A 164 16.83 -2.53 -11.05
CA ARG A 164 16.01 -2.37 -9.83
C ARG A 164 16.35 -1.03 -9.20
N ILE A 165 15.35 -0.18 -8.96
CA ILE A 165 15.57 1.15 -8.37
C ILE A 165 15.14 1.22 -6.91
N ALA A 166 14.19 0.40 -6.49
CA ALA A 166 13.72 0.36 -5.11
C ALA A 166 13.09 -1.00 -4.78
N CYS A 167 13.07 -1.35 -3.50
CA CYS A 167 12.44 -2.58 -3.03
C CYS A 167 11.98 -2.43 -1.59
N ALA A 168 11.00 -3.24 -1.19
CA ALA A 168 10.47 -3.30 0.17
C ALA A 168 10.01 -4.71 0.53
N ASN A 169 10.23 -5.12 1.79
CA ASN A 169 9.72 -6.39 2.32
C ASN A 169 8.21 -6.33 2.54
N ILE A 170 7.52 -7.41 2.19
CA ILE A 170 6.08 -7.58 2.39
C ILE A 170 5.86 -8.25 3.76
N THR A 171 5.35 -7.47 4.69
CA THR A 171 5.09 -7.90 6.08
C THR A 171 3.60 -7.89 6.37
N GLU A 172 3.14 -8.87 7.15
CA GLU A 172 1.77 -8.88 7.66
C GLU A 172 1.53 -7.69 8.60
N VAL A 173 0.42 -6.99 8.42
CA VAL A 173 0.02 -5.89 9.29
C VAL A 173 -0.84 -6.44 10.40
N ARG A 174 -0.28 -6.47 11.60
CA ARG A 174 -1.00 -6.79 12.83
C ARG A 174 -1.37 -5.49 13.53
N VAL A 175 -2.64 -5.14 13.51
CA VAL A 175 -3.15 -4.09 14.40
C VAL A 175 -3.23 -4.68 15.81
N PRO A 176 -2.54 -4.11 16.81
CA PRO A 176 -2.69 -4.56 18.19
C PRO A 176 -4.15 -4.40 18.60
N LYS A 177 -4.82 -5.51 18.89
CA LYS A 177 -6.15 -5.47 19.50
C LYS A 177 -5.93 -5.07 20.96
N ALA A 178 -6.21 -3.81 21.32
CA ALA A 178 -6.25 -3.42 22.72
C ALA A 178 -7.36 -4.25 23.39
N ILE A 179 -6.97 -5.20 24.24
CA ILE A 179 -7.92 -5.92 25.09
C ILE A 179 -8.20 -4.99 26.26
N LEU A 180 -9.37 -4.35 26.27
CA LEU A 180 -9.91 -3.75 27.49
C LEU A 180 -10.07 -4.87 28.51
N GLY A 181 -9.15 -4.94 29.48
CA GLY A 181 -9.27 -5.88 30.59
C GLY A 181 -10.56 -5.62 31.35
N HIS A 182 -11.33 -6.66 31.61
CA HIS A 182 -12.51 -6.58 32.47
C HIS A 182 -12.10 -6.17 33.89
N LYS A 183 -12.14 -4.86 34.18
CA LYS A 183 -12.36 -4.35 35.53
C LYS A 183 -13.61 -3.49 35.52
N TYR A 184 -14.68 -4.09 36.03
CA TYR A 184 -15.93 -3.52 36.50
C TYR A 184 -16.68 -2.54 35.58
N GLU A 185 -17.79 -3.08 35.10
CA GLU A 185 -18.97 -2.51 34.47
C GLU A 185 -19.45 -1.17 35.06
N HIS A 186 -19.56 -0.16 34.20
CA HIS A 186 -20.74 0.72 34.14
C HIS A 186 -20.83 1.38 32.75
N ARG A 187 -21.73 0.84 31.92
CA ARG A 187 -22.53 1.50 30.88
C ARG A 187 -21.92 2.76 30.22
N ARG A 188 -21.32 2.58 29.05
CA ARG A 188 -21.55 3.39 27.82
C ARG A 188 -20.98 2.64 26.62
N THR A 189 -21.84 2.13 25.75
CA THR A 189 -21.46 1.56 24.45
C THR A 189 -21.03 2.69 23.52
N ALA A 190 -19.72 2.86 23.30
CA ALA A 190 -19.12 3.42 22.07
C ALA A 190 -17.58 3.42 22.15
N ASP A 191 -16.95 2.25 22.29
CA ASP A 191 -15.48 2.15 22.20
C ASP A 191 -15.07 1.56 20.84
N GLN A 192 -14.87 2.44 19.86
CA GLN A 192 -14.02 2.20 18.69
C GLN A 192 -12.89 3.24 18.72
N PHE A 193 -11.81 2.94 19.45
CA PHE A 193 -10.54 3.61 19.22
C PHE A 193 -9.88 2.99 17.98
N HIS A 194 -10.28 3.48 16.80
CA HIS A 194 -9.45 3.40 15.61
C HIS A 194 -8.63 4.68 15.54
N SER A 195 -7.29 4.55 15.45
CA SER A 195 -6.42 5.67 15.08
C SER A 195 -6.91 6.24 13.75
N CYS A 196 -7.55 7.40 13.80
CA CYS A 196 -8.18 8.05 12.67
C CYS A 196 -7.20 9.05 12.06
N PHE A 197 -6.94 8.96 10.76
CA PHE A 197 -6.47 10.13 10.00
C PHE A 197 -7.68 11.04 9.80
N GLN A 198 -7.73 12.14 10.53
CA GLN A 198 -8.80 13.13 10.42
C GLN A 198 -8.41 14.19 9.40
N TRP A 199 -9.11 14.22 8.26
CA TRP A 199 -9.04 15.32 7.30
C TRP A 199 -10.19 16.28 7.58
N CYS A 200 -9.95 17.27 8.45
CA CYS A 200 -10.84 18.41 8.57
C CYS A 200 -10.31 19.50 7.63
N GLY A 201 -11.06 19.83 6.57
CA GLY A 201 -10.76 21.01 5.76
C GLY A 201 -10.80 22.25 6.64
N ASP A 202 -9.69 22.98 6.69
CA ASP A 202 -9.56 24.16 7.55
C ASP A 202 -10.23 25.36 6.87
N ARG A 203 -11.24 25.95 7.51
CA ARG A 203 -12.08 27.02 6.90
C ARG A 203 -11.34 28.34 6.65
N ASN A 204 -10.10 28.48 7.09
CA ASN A 204 -9.35 29.75 7.09
C ASN A 204 -8.06 29.75 6.26
N SER A 205 -7.81 28.75 5.40
CA SER A 205 -6.66 28.79 4.49
C SER A 205 -7.01 29.52 3.19
N PRO A 206 -6.47 30.72 2.91
CA PRO A 206 -6.75 31.44 1.66
C PRO A 206 -6.11 30.77 0.43
N THR A 207 -5.32 29.71 0.60
CA THR A 207 -4.63 28.99 -0.48
C THR A 207 -5.12 27.54 -0.67
N GLY A 208 -6.10 27.07 0.11
CA GLY A 208 -6.60 25.70 -0.02
C GLY A 208 -5.60 24.60 0.40
N GLU A 209 -4.53 24.96 1.10
CA GLU A 209 -3.57 23.98 1.63
C GLU A 209 -4.13 23.27 2.87
N SER A 210 -4.01 21.95 2.87
CA SER A 210 -4.43 21.05 3.95
C SER A 210 -3.23 20.75 4.85
N LYS A 211 -3.38 20.97 6.16
CA LYS A 211 -2.39 20.58 7.16
C LYS A 211 -2.81 19.26 7.81
N MET A 212 -1.88 18.31 7.83
CA MET A 212 -2.00 17.06 8.55
C MET A 212 -1.53 17.28 9.98
N SER A 213 -2.42 17.22 10.96
CA SER A 213 -2.06 17.27 12.38
C SER A 213 -2.24 15.90 13.02
N PHE A 214 -1.22 15.46 13.76
CA PHE A 214 -1.30 14.32 14.66
C PHE A 214 -1.82 14.82 16.01
N ASN A 215 -2.98 14.32 16.46
CA ASN A 215 -3.32 14.38 17.87
C ASN A 215 -2.85 13.07 18.52
N GLN A 216 -2.02 13.20 19.56
CA GLN A 216 -1.75 12.12 20.52
C GLN A 216 -2.99 11.83 21.37
#